data_AF-A0A529FIQ2-F1
#
_entry.id   AF-A0A529FIQ2-F1
#
_cell.length_a   1.000
_cell.length_b   1.000
_cell.length_c   1.000
_cell.angle_alpha   90.00
_cell.angle_beta   90.00
_cell.angle_gamma   90.00
#
_symmetry.space_group_name_H-M   'P 1'
#
loop_
_entity.id
_entity.type
_entity.pdbx_description
1 polymer ?
#
loop_
_entity_poly.entity_id
_entity_poly.type
_entity_poly.pdbx_seq_one_letter_code
_entity_poly.pdbx_strand_id
1 'polypeptide(L)'
;VLAMPTLPERLRPLLRAALKYAAEVRLKTRVAALVASRGFVLHPMDWMPAASDQESPEVYAPWVDWQAGADGEKQSRREQLTAETWDDFYPAARRTALIDLRRTTPALARTLIETKGASEPAEVRLALVELMRFGLGADDVPFLKSLSADRSGKVREMAGRLLARLGEHGNPA
;
A
#
# COMPACT_ATOMS: atom_id res chain seq x y z
N VAL A 1 13.34 -12.86 6.92
CA VAL A 1 13.21 -13.84 5.80
C VAL A 1 11.83 -13.66 5.18
N LEU A 2 11.70 -13.70 3.85
CA LEU A 2 10.40 -13.52 3.18
C LEU A 2 9.52 -14.78 3.30
N ALA A 3 8.20 -14.62 3.22
CA ALA A 3 7.23 -15.69 3.43
C ALA A 3 7.08 -16.69 2.26
N MET A 4 7.76 -16.45 1.12
CA MET A 4 7.68 -17.27 -0.09
C MET A 4 9.08 -17.68 -0.57
N PRO A 5 9.21 -18.83 -1.27
CA PRO A 5 10.47 -19.25 -1.86
C PRO A 5 10.90 -18.32 -2.99
N THR A 6 12.22 -18.20 -3.19
CA THR A 6 12.78 -17.46 -4.32
C THR A 6 12.44 -18.14 -5.65
N LEU A 7 12.27 -17.34 -6.70
CA LEU A 7 12.06 -17.81 -8.05
C LEU A 7 13.19 -18.79 -8.45
N PRO A 8 12.88 -19.98 -9.00
CA PRO A 8 13.90 -20.96 -9.36
C PRO A 8 14.97 -20.39 -10.31
N GLU A 9 16.23 -20.79 -10.10
CA GLU A 9 17.40 -20.30 -10.86
C GLU A 9 17.21 -20.30 -12.38
N ARG A 10 16.60 -21.37 -12.92
CA ARG A 10 16.34 -21.50 -14.36
C ARG A 10 15.48 -20.37 -14.95
N LEU A 11 14.67 -19.69 -14.14
CA LEU A 11 13.78 -18.60 -14.56
C LEU A 11 14.38 -17.21 -14.31
N ARG A 12 15.47 -17.10 -13.54
CA ARG A 12 16.12 -15.82 -13.24
C ARG A 12 16.62 -15.07 -14.49
N PRO A 13 17.15 -15.72 -15.54
CA PRO A 13 17.52 -15.00 -16.77
C PRO A 13 16.34 -14.30 -17.45
N LEU A 14 15.18 -14.98 -17.53
CA LEU A 14 13.96 -14.41 -18.10
C LEU A 14 13.41 -13.27 -17.25
N LEU A 15 13.47 -13.42 -15.92
CA LEU A 15 13.12 -12.36 -14.98
C LEU A 15 14.01 -11.12 -15.20
N ARG A 16 15.34 -11.29 -15.25
CA ARG A 16 16.29 -10.18 -15.49
C ARG A 16 16.02 -9.50 -16.82
N ALA A 17 15.70 -10.25 -17.87
CA ALA A 17 15.29 -9.69 -19.14
C ALA A 17 14.00 -8.85 -19.00
N ALA A 18 12.97 -9.37 -18.34
CA ALA A 18 11.72 -8.63 -18.10
C ALA A 18 11.94 -7.34 -17.29
N LEU A 19 12.76 -7.40 -16.24
CA LEU A 19 13.13 -6.23 -15.43
C LEU A 19 13.93 -5.20 -16.22
N LYS A 20 14.77 -5.63 -17.17
CA LYS A 20 15.51 -4.75 -18.08
C LYS A 20 14.57 -4.00 -19.03
N TYR A 21 13.52 -4.65 -19.52
CA TYR A 21 12.50 -4.01 -20.36
C TYR A 21 11.54 -3.11 -19.57
N ALA A 22 11.33 -3.40 -18.28
CA ALA A 22 10.59 -2.54 -17.37
C ALA A 22 11.43 -1.32 -16.95
N ALA A 23 11.54 -0.31 -17.83
CA ALA A 23 12.37 0.87 -17.60
C ALA A 23 11.94 1.67 -16.35
N GLU A 24 10.63 1.71 -16.07
CA GLU A 24 10.06 2.45 -14.93
C GLU A 24 10.01 1.61 -13.66
N VAL A 25 10.19 2.26 -12.51
CA VAL A 25 10.07 1.64 -11.17
C VAL A 25 8.74 0.90 -11.04
N ARG A 26 7.64 1.56 -11.42
CA ARG A 26 6.29 1.00 -11.39
C ARG A 26 6.15 -0.31 -12.18
N LEU A 27 6.77 -0.40 -13.35
CA LEU A 27 6.72 -1.61 -14.16
C LEU A 27 7.52 -2.74 -13.52
N LYS A 28 8.66 -2.45 -12.89
CA LYS A 28 9.43 -3.44 -12.11
C LYS A 28 8.61 -3.97 -10.94
N THR A 29 7.91 -3.09 -10.23
CA THR A 29 7.00 -3.47 -9.14
C THR A 29 5.85 -4.36 -9.63
N ARG A 30 5.33 -4.13 -10.85
CA ARG A 30 4.33 -5.02 -11.47
C ARG A 30 4.90 -6.39 -11.84
N VAL A 31 6.14 -6.47 -12.32
CA VAL A 31 6.83 -7.75 -12.54
C VAL A 31 6.97 -8.49 -11.21
N ALA A 32 7.35 -7.80 -10.13
CA ALA A 32 7.44 -8.39 -8.80
C ALA A 32 6.07 -8.89 -8.29
N ALA A 33 5.00 -8.13 -8.51
CA ALA A 33 3.63 -8.51 -8.18
C ALA A 33 3.17 -9.77 -8.95
N LEU A 34 3.55 -9.88 -10.24
CA LEU A 34 3.24 -11.05 -11.06
C LEU A 34 3.91 -12.31 -10.53
N VAL A 35 5.16 -12.22 -10.09
CA VAL A 35 5.91 -13.35 -9.52
C VAL A 35 5.34 -13.74 -8.15
N ALA A 36 5.03 -12.75 -7.31
CA ALA A 36 4.37 -12.97 -6.01
C ALA A 36 3.01 -13.65 -6.16
N SER A 37 2.22 -13.27 -7.17
CA SER A 37 0.93 -13.91 -7.47
C SER A 37 1.03 -15.40 -7.83
N ARG A 38 2.24 -15.88 -8.18
CA ARG A 38 2.55 -17.28 -8.49
C ARG A 38 3.22 -18.03 -7.33
N GLY A 39 3.30 -17.41 -6.15
CA GLY A 39 3.87 -18.02 -4.94
C GLY A 39 5.39 -17.96 -4.86
N PHE A 40 6.04 -17.06 -5.60
CA PHE A 40 7.49 -16.88 -5.57
C PHE A 40 7.87 -15.43 -5.26
N VAL A 41 9.09 -15.23 -4.74
CA VAL A 41 9.71 -13.90 -4.61
C VAL A 41 10.91 -13.75 -5.53
N LEU A 42 11.24 -12.52 -5.89
CA LEU A 42 12.46 -12.20 -6.62
C LEU A 42 13.67 -12.41 -5.71
N HIS A 43 14.82 -12.72 -6.30
CA HIS A 43 16.09 -12.76 -5.57
C HIS A 43 16.59 -11.33 -5.32
N PRO A 44 17.14 -11.01 -4.12
CA PRO A 44 17.60 -9.64 -3.79
C PRO A 44 18.56 -9.04 -4.82
N MET A 45 19.50 -9.84 -5.34
CA MET A 45 20.44 -9.39 -6.37
C MET A 45 19.80 -9.06 -7.74
N ASP A 46 18.59 -9.54 -8.02
CA ASP A 46 17.91 -9.23 -9.29
C ASP A 46 17.06 -7.96 -9.16
N TRP A 47 16.41 -7.78 -8.01
CA TRP A 47 15.62 -6.60 -7.69
C TRP A 47 15.30 -6.53 -6.20
N MET A 48 15.23 -5.32 -5.66
CA MET A 48 14.69 -5.02 -4.34
C MET A 48 13.79 -3.77 -4.43
N PRO A 49 12.71 -3.71 -3.65
CA PRO A 49 11.91 -2.48 -3.53
C PRO A 49 12.73 -1.39 -2.84
N ALA A 50 12.44 -0.13 -3.13
CA ALA A 50 13.00 0.99 -2.37
C ALA A 50 12.26 1.16 -1.03
N ALA A 51 12.90 1.79 -0.04
CA ALA A 51 12.26 2.14 1.23
C ALA A 51 10.98 3.00 1.07
N SER A 52 10.90 3.79 -0.02
CA SER A 52 9.74 4.63 -0.35
C SER A 52 8.70 3.95 -1.25
N ASP A 53 8.91 2.68 -1.64
CA ASP A 53 7.99 1.99 -2.57
C ASP A 53 6.69 1.56 -1.86
N GLN A 54 5.60 2.26 -2.18
CA GLN A 54 4.27 2.00 -1.63
C GLN A 54 3.43 1.03 -2.49
N GLU A 55 3.87 0.73 -3.71
CA GLU A 55 3.15 -0.19 -4.62
C GLU A 55 3.68 -1.63 -4.53
N SER A 56 4.76 -1.87 -3.78
CA SER A 56 5.36 -3.19 -3.60
C SER A 56 4.38 -4.21 -3.00
N PRO A 57 4.37 -5.47 -3.49
CA PRO A 57 3.61 -6.54 -2.86
C PRO A 57 3.97 -6.75 -1.39
N GLU A 58 2.97 -7.07 -0.57
CA GLU A 58 3.11 -7.27 0.88
C GLU A 58 4.20 -8.27 1.27
N VAL A 59 4.44 -9.30 0.46
CA VAL A 59 5.51 -10.29 0.68
C VAL A 59 6.90 -9.67 0.80
N TYR A 60 7.12 -8.46 0.25
CA TYR A 60 8.39 -7.73 0.34
C TYR A 60 8.44 -6.69 1.47
N ALA A 61 7.40 -6.54 2.28
CA ALA A 61 7.37 -5.60 3.40
C ALA A 61 8.62 -5.72 4.31
N PRO A 62 9.11 -6.93 4.67
CA PRO A 62 10.32 -7.05 5.47
C PRO A 62 11.58 -6.41 4.84
N TRP A 63 11.68 -6.36 3.51
CA TRP A 63 12.79 -5.71 2.83
C TRP A 63 12.64 -4.20 2.72
N VAL A 64 11.40 -3.71 2.58
CA VAL A 64 11.11 -2.27 2.61
C VAL A 64 11.44 -1.71 3.98
N ASP A 65 11.01 -2.40 5.05
CA ASP A 65 11.28 -2.02 6.44
C ASP A 65 12.79 -2.05 6.73
N TRP A 66 13.49 -3.11 6.29
CA TRP A 66 14.95 -3.20 6.43
C TRP A 66 15.68 -2.04 5.72
N GLN A 67 15.28 -1.68 4.49
CA GLN A 67 15.87 -0.53 3.80
C GLN A 67 15.54 0.81 4.47
N ALA A 68 14.40 0.91 5.16
CA ALA A 68 14.03 2.09 5.94
C ALA A 68 14.79 2.20 7.28
N GLY A 69 15.69 1.25 7.59
CA GLY A 69 16.50 1.25 8.81
C GLY A 69 15.87 0.53 10.00
N ALA A 70 14.93 -0.38 9.78
CA ALA A 70 14.37 -1.20 10.85
C ALA A 70 15.40 -2.26 11.30
N ASP A 71 15.88 -2.16 12.54
CA ASP A 71 16.39 -3.30 13.28
C ASP A 71 15.23 -4.29 13.45
N GLY A 72 15.24 -5.36 12.65
CA GLY A 72 14.14 -6.29 12.43
C GLY A 72 13.62 -7.07 13.65
N GLU A 73 14.03 -6.71 14.87
CA GLU A 73 13.62 -7.34 16.13
C GLU A 73 12.48 -6.60 16.86
N LYS A 74 12.20 -5.33 16.54
CA LYS A 74 11.10 -4.58 17.20
C LYS A 74 9.72 -4.83 16.59
N GLN A 75 9.64 -5.22 15.32
CA GLN A 75 8.39 -5.28 14.54
C GLN A 75 7.42 -6.42 14.95
N SER A 76 7.92 -7.48 15.60
CA SER A 76 7.13 -8.69 15.87
C SER A 76 6.33 -8.67 17.18
N ARG A 77 6.42 -7.60 17.98
CA ARG A 77 5.57 -7.46 19.17
C ARG A 77 4.32 -6.69 18.79
N ARG A 78 3.27 -7.44 18.44
CA ARG A 78 1.84 -7.11 18.29
C ARG A 78 1.36 -5.80 18.94
N GLU A 79 1.79 -4.64 18.47
CA GLU A 79 1.15 -3.38 18.77
C GLU A 79 0.07 -3.20 17.72
N GLN A 80 -1.17 -3.02 18.15
CA GLN A 80 -2.26 -2.74 17.22
C GLN A 80 -2.00 -1.35 16.62
N LEU A 81 -2.24 -1.19 15.33
CA LEU A 81 -2.16 0.15 14.72
C LEU A 81 -3.30 1.00 15.28
N THR A 82 -2.94 2.01 16.08
CA THR A 82 -3.85 3.00 16.65
C THR A 82 -3.38 4.41 16.29
N ALA A 83 -4.08 5.44 16.78
CA ALA A 83 -3.65 6.81 16.57
C ALA A 83 -2.35 7.12 17.33
N GLU A 84 -2.14 6.47 18.47
CA GLU A 84 -0.96 6.63 19.32
C GLU A 84 0.27 5.96 18.71
N THR A 85 0.12 4.75 18.16
CA THR A 85 1.22 3.96 17.58
C THR A 85 1.49 4.27 16.10
N TRP A 86 0.75 5.20 15.49
CA TRP A 86 0.86 5.51 14.05
C TRP A 86 2.30 5.80 13.59
N ASP A 87 3.02 6.61 14.36
CA ASP A 87 4.36 7.09 14.03
C ASP A 87 5.45 6.03 14.31
N ASP A 88 5.12 5.01 15.12
CA ASP A 88 6.00 3.86 15.39
C ASP A 88 5.99 2.84 14.26
N PHE A 89 5.00 2.92 13.35
CA PHE A 89 4.89 2.05 12.19
C PHE A 89 5.59 2.66 10.97
N TYR A 90 6.55 1.92 10.42
CA TYR A 90 7.11 2.19 9.10
C TYR A 90 6.02 2.16 8.01
N PRO A 91 6.19 2.89 6.89
CA PRO A 91 5.16 3.02 5.87
C PRO A 91 4.60 1.70 5.32
N ALA A 92 5.45 0.68 5.10
CA ALA A 92 5.00 -0.61 4.59
C ALA A 92 4.21 -1.41 5.63
N ALA A 93 4.74 -1.52 6.85
CA ALA A 93 4.02 -2.13 7.97
C ALA A 93 2.69 -1.43 8.26
N ARG A 94 2.66 -0.09 8.22
CA ARG A 94 1.45 0.72 8.39
C ARG A 94 0.41 0.38 7.33
N ARG A 95 0.83 0.27 6.07
CA ARG A 95 -0.04 -0.09 4.95
C ARG A 95 -0.65 -1.48 5.16
N THR A 96 0.15 -2.48 5.52
CA THR A 96 -0.33 -3.84 5.79
C THR A 96 -1.34 -3.86 6.92
N ALA A 97 -1.03 -3.23 8.06
CA ALA A 97 -1.93 -3.15 9.20
C ALA A 97 -3.26 -2.44 8.86
N LEU A 98 -3.23 -1.38 8.05
CA LEU A 98 -4.44 -0.71 7.57
C LEU A 98 -5.28 -1.58 6.63
N ILE A 99 -4.67 -2.39 5.76
CA ILE A 99 -5.40 -3.32 4.89
C ILE A 99 -6.15 -4.36 5.73
N ASP A 100 -5.50 -4.91 6.76
CA ASP A 100 -6.13 -5.86 7.67
C ASP A 100 -7.25 -5.23 8.49
N LEU A 101 -7.04 -4.01 9.01
CA LEU A 101 -8.09 -3.26 9.68
C LEU A 101 -9.25 -2.91 8.73
N ARG A 102 -8.99 -2.59 7.46
CA ARG A 102 -10.06 -2.36 6.47
C ARG A 102 -10.88 -3.60 6.16
N ARG A 103 -10.34 -4.80 6.38
CA ARG A 103 -11.08 -6.07 6.22
C ARG A 103 -11.84 -6.48 7.48
N THR A 104 -11.32 -6.16 8.65
CA THR A 104 -11.87 -6.63 9.94
C THR A 104 -12.71 -5.57 10.65
N THR A 105 -12.22 -4.34 10.73
CA THR A 105 -12.86 -3.21 11.42
C THR A 105 -12.80 -1.94 10.53
N PRO A 106 -13.59 -1.88 9.44
CA PRO A 106 -13.49 -0.83 8.41
C PRO A 106 -13.62 0.59 8.98
N ALA A 107 -14.49 0.78 9.98
CA ALA A 107 -14.74 2.06 10.64
C ALA A 107 -13.49 2.60 11.36
N LEU A 108 -12.75 1.74 12.07
CA LEU A 108 -11.54 2.13 12.79
C LEU A 108 -10.45 2.56 11.81
N ALA A 109 -10.22 1.77 10.76
CA ALA A 109 -9.26 2.12 9.70
C ALA A 109 -9.61 3.44 9.00
N ARG A 110 -10.90 3.69 8.72
CA ARG A 110 -11.35 4.98 8.15
C ARG A 110 -11.00 6.15 9.06
N THR A 111 -11.32 6.04 10.37
CA THR A 111 -10.98 7.10 11.35
C THR A 111 -9.48 7.35 11.43
N LEU A 112 -8.65 6.30 11.37
CA LEU A 112 -7.19 6.45 11.36
C LEU A 112 -6.70 7.15 10.08
N ILE A 113 -7.19 6.73 8.91
CA ILE A 113 -6.83 7.33 7.62
C ILE A 113 -7.26 8.80 7.57
N GLU A 114 -8.46 9.13 8.03
CA GLU A 114 -8.98 10.50 8.06
C GLU A 114 -8.15 11.39 9.00
N THR A 115 -7.91 10.91 10.23
CA THR A 115 -7.23 11.70 11.27
C THR A 115 -5.76 11.90 10.96
N LYS A 116 -5.04 10.81 10.62
CA LYS A 116 -3.59 10.85 10.43
C LYS A 116 -3.19 11.21 9.01
N GLY A 117 -4.03 10.87 8.02
CA GLY A 117 -3.76 11.20 6.62
C GLY A 117 -3.81 12.69 6.34
N ALA A 118 -4.63 13.49 7.04
CA ALA A 118 -4.80 14.91 6.72
C ALA A 118 -3.48 15.72 6.70
N SER A 119 -2.55 15.42 7.62
CA SER A 119 -1.24 16.09 7.72
C SER A 119 -0.18 15.56 6.77
N GLU A 120 -0.39 14.39 6.17
CA GLU A 120 0.60 13.71 5.34
C GLU A 120 0.82 14.41 3.98
N PRO A 121 1.96 14.20 3.30
CA PRO A 121 2.18 14.65 1.93
C PRO A 121 1.15 14.09 0.94
N ALA A 122 0.96 14.77 -0.19
CA ALA A 122 -0.08 14.40 -1.16
C ALA A 122 0.02 12.95 -1.68
N GLU A 123 1.24 12.44 -1.86
CA GLU A 123 1.46 11.06 -2.33
C GLU A 123 1.07 10.02 -1.28
N VAL A 124 1.42 10.27 -0.02
CA VAL A 124 1.04 9.41 1.11
C VAL A 124 -0.49 9.42 1.30
N ARG A 125 -1.13 10.61 1.25
CA ARG A 125 -2.59 10.71 1.31
C ARG A 125 -3.27 9.91 0.20
N LEU A 126 -2.77 10.02 -1.03
CA LEU A 126 -3.29 9.28 -2.17
C LEU A 126 -3.24 7.77 -1.90
N ALA A 127 -2.10 7.26 -1.43
CA ALA A 127 -1.93 5.84 -1.13
C ALA A 127 -2.84 5.36 0.02
N LEU A 128 -3.04 6.18 1.05
CA LEU A 128 -3.96 5.88 2.16
C LEU A 128 -5.41 5.81 1.69
N VAL A 129 -5.86 6.79 0.89
CA VAL A 129 -7.22 6.79 0.32
C VAL A 129 -7.44 5.59 -0.60
N GLU A 130 -6.41 5.16 -1.33
CA GLU A 130 -6.47 3.97 -2.19
C GLU A 130 -6.76 2.66 -1.40
N LEU A 131 -6.41 2.61 -0.11
CA LEU A 131 -6.69 1.45 0.76
C LEU A 131 -8.17 1.28 1.08
N MET A 132 -8.98 2.35 0.97
CA MET A 132 -10.43 2.30 1.20
C MET A 132 -11.13 1.29 0.29
N ARG A 133 -10.50 0.89 -0.83
CA ARG A 133 -11.00 -0.17 -1.72
C ARG A 133 -11.26 -1.50 -1.01
N PHE A 134 -10.53 -1.78 0.07
CA PHE A 134 -10.74 -2.95 0.92
C PHE A 134 -11.88 -2.63 1.88
N GLY A 135 -12.92 -3.47 1.93
CA GLY A 135 -14.08 -3.24 2.79
C GLY A 135 -14.90 -2.00 2.45
N LEU A 136 -14.79 -1.47 1.21
CA LEU A 136 -15.50 -0.27 0.77
C LEU A 136 -17.02 -0.41 0.97
N GLY A 137 -17.64 0.53 1.68
CA GLY A 137 -19.07 0.51 1.99
C GLY A 137 -19.69 1.90 2.14
N ALA A 138 -21.01 1.94 2.37
CA ALA A 138 -21.77 3.19 2.47
C ALA A 138 -21.30 4.13 3.60
N ASP A 139 -20.78 3.56 4.69
CA ASP A 139 -20.23 4.33 5.82
C ASP A 139 -18.97 5.14 5.45
N ASP A 140 -18.30 4.80 4.34
CA ASP A 140 -17.15 5.52 3.84
C ASP A 140 -17.54 6.78 3.03
N VAL A 141 -18.81 6.90 2.61
CA VAL A 141 -19.28 7.99 1.74
C VAL A 141 -19.05 9.39 2.33
N PRO A 142 -19.35 9.68 3.60
CA PRO A 142 -19.11 11.01 4.17
C PRO A 142 -17.63 11.43 4.11
N PHE A 143 -16.72 10.50 4.42
CA PHE A 143 -15.28 10.73 4.34
C PHE A 143 -14.82 10.92 2.89
N LEU A 144 -15.27 10.07 1.96
CA LEU A 144 -14.87 10.21 0.56
C LEU A 144 -15.42 11.50 -0.08
N LYS A 145 -16.61 11.97 0.33
CA LYS A 145 -17.16 13.27 -0.09
C LYS A 145 -16.35 14.44 0.48
N SER A 146 -15.86 14.37 1.72
CA SER A 146 -15.05 15.44 2.32
C SER A 146 -13.72 15.67 1.57
N LEU A 147 -13.17 14.62 0.95
CA LEU A 147 -11.95 14.69 0.13
C LEU A 147 -12.12 15.53 -1.15
N SER A 148 -13.32 15.95 -1.55
CA SER A 148 -13.49 16.89 -2.67
C SER A 148 -12.81 18.23 -2.44
N ALA A 149 -12.56 18.60 -1.18
CA ALA A 149 -11.83 19.78 -0.76
C ALA A 149 -10.30 19.56 -0.63
N ASP A 150 -9.79 18.36 -0.94
CA ASP A 150 -8.34 18.09 -0.83
C ASP A 150 -7.55 18.94 -1.84
N ARG A 151 -6.42 19.48 -1.35
CA ARG A 151 -5.46 20.29 -2.12
C ARG A 151 -4.86 19.56 -3.33
N SER A 152 -4.84 18.23 -3.35
CA SER A 152 -4.30 17.40 -4.42
C SER A 152 -5.40 16.97 -5.40
N GLY A 153 -5.25 17.31 -6.69
CA GLY A 153 -6.13 16.81 -7.74
C GLY A 153 -6.19 15.28 -7.83
N LYS A 154 -5.06 14.59 -7.62
CA LYS A 154 -5.00 13.11 -7.64
C LYS A 154 -5.80 12.47 -6.51
N VAL A 155 -5.79 13.08 -5.31
CA VAL A 155 -6.56 12.59 -4.16
C VAL A 155 -8.06 12.75 -4.42
N ARG A 156 -8.48 13.93 -4.93
CA ARG A 156 -9.86 14.19 -5.34
C ARG A 156 -10.36 13.18 -6.37
N GLU A 157 -9.54 12.90 -7.39
CA GLU A 157 -9.87 11.91 -8.42
C GLU A 157 -10.00 10.50 -7.85
N MET A 158 -9.09 10.08 -6.96
CA MET A 158 -9.15 8.76 -6.33
C MET A 158 -10.42 8.61 -5.47
N ALA A 159 -10.77 9.63 -4.68
CA ALA A 159 -12.02 9.64 -3.91
C ALA A 159 -13.25 9.52 -4.81
N GLY A 160 -13.28 10.28 -5.93
CA GLY A 160 -14.33 10.19 -6.93
C GLY A 160 -14.49 8.80 -7.54
N ARG A 161 -13.38 8.11 -7.85
CA ARG A 161 -13.41 6.72 -8.35
C ARG A 161 -14.00 5.75 -7.32
N LEU A 162 -13.70 5.93 -6.05
CA LEU A 162 -14.24 5.10 -4.97
C LEU A 162 -15.74 5.37 -4.75
N LEU A 163 -16.16 6.64 -4.77
CA LEU A 163 -17.58 7.02 -4.72
C LEU A 163 -18.37 6.44 -5.89
N ALA A 164 -17.83 6.52 -7.11
CA ALA A 164 -18.48 5.95 -8.29
C ALA A 164 -18.70 4.43 -8.16
N ARG A 165 -17.79 3.70 -7.49
CA ARG A 165 -17.97 2.25 -7.21
C ARG A 165 -19.09 1.97 -6.21
N LEU A 166 -19.48 2.96 -5.41
CA LEU A 166 -20.62 2.90 -4.50
C LEU A 166 -21.93 3.40 -5.16
N GLY A 167 -21.90 3.81 -6.43
CA GLY A 167 -23.04 4.45 -7.10
C GLY A 167 -23.27 5.90 -6.65
N GLU A 168 -22.36 6.46 -5.86
CA GLU A 168 -22.39 7.87 -5.47
C GLU A 168 -21.82 8.70 -6.62
N HIS A 169 -22.68 9.14 -7.52
CA HIS A 169 -22.33 10.11 -8.54
C HIS A 169 -22.60 11.51 -7.99
N GLY A 170 -21.68 12.46 -8.25
CA GLY A 170 -21.93 13.86 -7.91
C GLY A 170 -23.18 14.31 -8.63
N ASN A 171 -24.25 14.60 -7.90
CA ASN A 171 -25.41 15.26 -8.47
C ASN A 171 -24.92 16.63 -8.96
N PRO A 172 -24.94 16.93 -10.27
CA PRO A 172 -24.65 18.28 -10.72
C PRO A 172 -25.77 19.17 -10.16
N ALA A 173 -25.43 19.97 -9.15
CA ALA A 173 -26.20 21.15 -8.82
C ALA A 173 -25.96 22.21 -9.91
#